data_AF-A0A959TL47-F1
#
_entry.id   AF-A0A959TL47-F1
#
_cell.length_a   1.000
_cell.length_b   1.000
_cell.length_c   1.000
_cell.angle_alpha   90.00
_cell.angle_beta   90.00
_cell.angle_gamma   90.00
#
_symmetry.space_group_name_H-M   'P 1'
#
loop_
_entity.id
_entity.type
_entity.pdbx_description
1 polymer ?
#
loop_
_entity_poly.entity_id
_entity_poly.type
_entity_poly.pdbx_seq_one_letter_code
_entity_poly.pdbx_strand_id
1 'polypeptide(L)'
;EDLIGMYDLQLKKDLLDTIRPQHIVIKPSLVGGWTAAQEWIDLAEMRGIGWWITSALESNIGLNAIAQWTATLGVNAAQGLGTGRVFTNNIPSPLHVDAGALHLLPERAWDLAALLTTKA
;
A
#
# COMPACT_ATOMS: atom_id res chain seq x y z
N GLU A 1 12.59 -14.34 -3.94
CA GLU A 1 11.21 -14.85 -4.06
C GLU A 1 10.21 -13.70 -3.97
N ASP A 2 9.01 -13.92 -4.49
CA ASP A 2 7.92 -12.94 -4.55
C ASP A 2 6.76 -13.34 -3.63
N LEU A 3 6.10 -12.35 -3.02
CA LEU A 3 4.88 -12.54 -2.23
C LEU A 3 3.63 -12.67 -3.12
N ILE A 4 3.72 -12.21 -4.37
CA ILE A 4 2.62 -12.18 -5.34
C ILE A 4 2.17 -13.60 -5.69
N GLY A 5 0.84 -13.82 -5.72
CA GLY A 5 0.25 -15.11 -6.06
C GLY A 5 0.22 -16.14 -4.94
N MET A 6 0.76 -15.81 -3.75
CA MET A 6 0.73 -16.68 -2.57
C MET A 6 -0.57 -16.45 -1.79
N TYR A 7 -1.62 -17.17 -2.18
CA TYR A 7 -2.95 -17.04 -1.54
C TYR A 7 -3.18 -18.03 -0.39
N ASP A 8 -2.53 -19.18 -0.43
CA ASP A 8 -2.65 -20.19 0.63
C ASP A 8 -1.78 -19.81 1.84
N LEU A 9 -2.38 -19.90 3.03
CA LEU A 9 -1.71 -19.51 4.28
C LEU A 9 -0.48 -20.38 4.59
N GLN A 10 -0.52 -21.67 4.26
CA GLN A 10 0.62 -22.55 4.49
C GLN A 10 1.78 -22.20 3.55
N LEU A 11 1.50 -21.91 2.28
CA LEU A 11 2.52 -21.43 1.34
C LEU A 11 3.19 -20.13 1.82
N LYS A 12 2.42 -19.19 2.40
CA LYS A 12 3.00 -17.96 2.97
C LYS A 12 3.97 -18.26 4.12
N LYS A 13 3.58 -19.15 5.03
CA LYS A 13 4.41 -19.59 6.16
C LYS A 13 5.68 -20.27 5.67
N ASP A 14 5.53 -21.26 4.80
CA ASP A 14 6.63 -22.04 4.24
C ASP A 14 7.64 -21.14 3.52
N LEU A 15 7.17 -20.12 2.79
CA LEU A 15 8.03 -19.14 2.14
C LEU A 15 8.90 -18.37 3.15
N LEU A 16 8.28 -17.81 4.20
CA LEU A 16 9.03 -17.04 5.21
C LEU A 16 9.97 -17.92 6.02
N ASP A 17 9.56 -19.16 6.34
CA ASP A 17 10.37 -20.12 7.10
C ASP A 17 11.56 -20.64 6.29
N THR A 18 11.40 -20.73 4.96
CA THR A 18 12.47 -21.15 4.05
C THR A 18 13.46 -20.01 3.82
N ILE A 19 12.98 -18.84 3.43
CA ILE A 19 13.84 -17.72 3.02
C ILE A 19 14.44 -16.99 4.22
N ARG A 20 13.71 -16.90 5.34
CA ARG A 20 14.09 -16.15 6.56
C ARG A 20 14.64 -14.75 6.25
N PRO A 21 13.89 -13.92 5.51
CA PRO A 21 14.37 -12.59 5.13
C PRO A 21 14.47 -11.70 6.36
N GLN A 22 15.35 -10.70 6.31
CA GLN A 22 15.37 -9.65 7.34
C GLN A 22 14.12 -8.75 7.26
N HIS A 23 13.64 -8.52 6.03
CA HIS A 23 12.46 -7.69 5.78
C HIS A 23 11.63 -8.20 4.59
N ILE A 24 10.35 -7.85 4.56
CA ILE A 24 9.47 -8.00 3.40
C ILE A 24 8.86 -6.67 2.95
N VAL A 25 8.60 -6.55 1.65
CA VAL A 25 7.94 -5.39 1.05
C VAL A 25 6.52 -5.77 0.67
N ILE A 26 5.53 -5.08 1.24
CA ILE A 26 4.12 -5.43 1.03
C ILE A 26 3.48 -4.40 0.12
N LYS A 27 2.92 -4.86 -1.01
CA LYS A 27 2.16 -4.07 -1.96
C LYS A 27 0.71 -4.56 -1.95
N PRO A 28 -0.21 -3.92 -1.22
CA PRO A 28 -1.56 -4.45 -0.98
C PRO A 28 -2.29 -4.84 -2.27
N SER A 29 -2.20 -4.02 -3.33
CA SER A 29 -2.81 -4.28 -4.63
C SER A 29 -2.31 -5.55 -5.33
N LEU A 30 -1.09 -6.01 -5.04
CA LEU A 30 -0.48 -7.18 -5.67
C LEU A 30 -0.56 -8.46 -4.82
N VAL A 31 -0.78 -8.34 -3.51
CA VAL A 31 -0.84 -9.49 -2.59
C VAL A 31 -2.26 -9.94 -2.25
N GLY A 32 -3.29 -9.25 -2.76
CA GLY A 32 -4.70 -9.62 -2.54
C GLY A 32 -5.49 -8.69 -1.61
N GLY A 33 -5.09 -7.43 -1.49
CA GLY A 33 -5.78 -6.41 -0.70
C GLY A 33 -5.40 -6.40 0.78
N TRP A 34 -6.18 -5.70 1.59
CA TRP A 34 -5.86 -5.40 2.99
C TRP A 34 -5.75 -6.64 3.86
N THR A 35 -6.69 -7.58 3.73
CA THR A 35 -6.70 -8.83 4.51
C THR A 35 -5.43 -9.64 4.26
N ALA A 36 -5.08 -9.85 2.99
CA ALA A 36 -3.89 -10.61 2.64
C ALA A 36 -2.60 -9.87 3.02
N ALA A 37 -2.58 -8.53 2.94
CA ALA A 37 -1.47 -7.71 3.41
C ALA A 37 -1.30 -7.79 4.94
N GLN A 38 -2.39 -7.78 5.70
CA GLN A 38 -2.35 -7.96 7.15
C GLN A 38 -1.85 -9.34 7.54
N GLU A 39 -2.27 -10.41 6.85
CA GLU A 39 -1.72 -11.75 7.09
C GLU A 39 -0.20 -11.79 6.89
N TRP A 40 0.34 -11.09 5.89
CA TRP A 40 1.79 -10.99 5.70
C TRP A 40 2.49 -10.23 6.85
N ILE A 41 1.89 -9.16 7.34
CA ILE A 41 2.36 -8.41 8.51
C ILE A 41 2.43 -9.34 9.73
N ASP A 42 1.31 -9.99 10.06
CA ASP A 42 1.22 -10.86 11.24
C ASP A 42 2.23 -12.01 11.16
N LEU A 43 2.37 -12.63 9.98
CA LEU A 43 3.33 -13.70 9.75
C LEU A 43 4.79 -13.25 9.88
N ALA A 44 5.10 -12.03 9.44
CA ALA A 44 6.42 -11.44 9.55
C ALA A 44 6.74 -11.08 11.01
N GLU A 45 5.80 -10.45 11.72
CA GLU A 45 5.96 -10.08 13.14
C GLU A 45 6.18 -11.29 14.04
N MET A 46 5.42 -12.37 13.83
CA MET A 46 5.63 -13.64 14.56
C MET A 46 7.03 -14.23 14.39
N ARG A 47 7.77 -13.83 13.35
CA ARG A 47 9.12 -14.30 13.02
C ARG A 47 10.20 -13.26 13.29
N GLY A 48 9.83 -12.08 13.81
CA GLY A 48 10.75 -10.95 13.97
C GLY A 48 11.29 -10.42 12.63
N ILE A 49 10.54 -10.62 11.54
CA ILE A 49 10.86 -10.11 10.20
C ILE A 49 10.29 -8.70 10.09
N GLY A 50 11.11 -7.73 9.70
CA GLY A 50 10.64 -6.37 9.48
C GLY A 50 9.77 -6.26 8.22
N TRP A 51 8.97 -5.21 8.13
CA TRP A 51 8.10 -5.01 6.97
C TRP A 51 7.85 -3.52 6.72
N TRP A 52 7.51 -3.17 5.50
CA TRP A 52 6.95 -1.87 5.16
C TRP A 52 5.99 -1.97 3.97
N ILE A 53 5.07 -1.01 3.90
CA ILE A 53 4.09 -0.88 2.84
C ILE A 53 4.67 -0.02 1.71
N THR A 54 4.36 -0.40 0.47
CA THR A 54 4.64 0.40 -0.71
C THR A 54 3.44 0.43 -1.65
N SER A 55 3.31 1.51 -2.41
CA SER A 55 2.39 1.57 -3.56
C SER A 55 2.92 0.74 -4.73
N ALA A 56 2.05 0.42 -5.68
CA ALA A 56 2.38 -0.32 -6.90
C ALA A 56 1.80 0.35 -8.16
N LEU A 57 1.99 1.67 -8.29
CA LEU A 57 1.54 2.48 -9.44
C LEU A 57 0.00 2.58 -9.54
N GLU A 58 -0.68 2.65 -8.42
CA GLU A 58 -2.11 2.98 -8.39
C GLU A 58 -2.36 4.42 -8.84
N SER A 59 -3.59 4.71 -9.27
CA SER A 59 -4.07 6.09 -9.34
C SER A 59 -4.04 6.74 -7.95
N ASN A 60 -4.22 8.06 -7.90
CA ASN A 60 -4.28 8.77 -6.62
C ASN A 60 -5.37 8.25 -5.68
N ILE A 61 -6.44 7.63 -6.21
CA ILE A 61 -7.47 6.96 -5.39
C ILE A 61 -6.88 5.76 -4.65
N GLY A 62 -6.19 4.87 -5.36
CA GLY A 62 -5.59 3.69 -4.75
C GLY A 62 -4.46 4.06 -3.79
N LEU A 63 -3.60 5.02 -4.17
CA LEU A 63 -2.57 5.54 -3.28
C LEU A 63 -3.17 6.13 -1.99
N ASN A 64 -4.26 6.88 -2.10
CA ASN A 64 -4.95 7.44 -0.94
C ASN A 64 -5.52 6.35 -0.03
N ALA A 65 -6.12 5.30 -0.58
CA ALA A 65 -6.59 4.17 0.19
C ALA A 65 -5.45 3.45 0.92
N ILE A 66 -4.33 3.18 0.22
CA ILE A 66 -3.15 2.56 0.83
C ILE A 66 -2.59 3.45 1.94
N ALA A 67 -2.50 4.77 1.73
CA ALA A 67 -1.97 5.71 2.71
C ALA A 67 -2.81 5.76 3.98
N GLN A 68 -4.13 5.82 3.86
CA GLN A 68 -5.04 5.82 5.00
C GLN A 68 -4.94 4.50 5.78
N TRP A 69 -4.97 3.36 5.09
CA TRP A 69 -4.80 2.05 5.73
C TRP A 69 -3.42 1.93 6.42
N THR A 70 -2.35 2.37 5.77
CA THR A 70 -1.00 2.34 6.36
C THR A 70 -0.94 3.21 7.63
N ALA A 71 -1.63 4.35 7.66
CA ALA A 71 -1.69 5.21 8.84
C ALA A 71 -2.38 4.54 10.04
N THR A 72 -3.28 3.56 9.83
CA THR A 72 -3.92 2.83 10.95
C THR A 72 -3.01 1.79 11.59
N LEU A 73 -1.90 1.42 10.94
CA LEU A 73 -0.97 0.39 11.42
C LEU A 73 -0.01 0.91 12.52
N GLY A 74 -0.03 2.21 12.82
CA GLY A 74 0.82 2.79 13.88
C GLY A 74 2.33 2.70 13.60
N VAL A 75 2.72 2.67 12.32
CA VAL A 75 4.12 2.52 11.91
C VAL A 75 4.92 3.81 12.18
N ASN A 76 6.12 3.65 12.75
CA ASN A 76 7.09 4.74 12.96
C ASN A 76 8.21 4.79 11.90
N ALA A 77 8.35 3.72 11.12
CA ALA A 77 9.35 3.62 10.06
C ALA A 77 8.85 4.23 8.75
N ALA A 78 9.78 4.72 7.92
CA ALA A 78 9.46 5.24 6.60
C ALA A 78 8.78 4.17 5.72
N GLN A 79 7.73 4.58 5.02
CA GLN A 79 6.96 3.74 4.11
C GLN A 79 7.23 4.17 2.66
N GLY A 80 7.14 3.24 1.70
CA GLY A 80 7.33 3.55 0.29
C GLY A 80 6.06 4.09 -0.37
N LEU A 81 5.50 5.15 0.23
CA LEU A 81 4.31 5.84 -0.23
C LEU A 81 4.70 7.24 -0.70
N GLY A 82 4.06 7.71 -1.77
CA GLY A 82 4.29 9.05 -2.28
C GLY A 82 3.57 9.25 -3.59
N THR A 83 3.28 10.50 -3.94
CA THR A 83 2.48 10.79 -5.13
C THR A 83 3.22 10.47 -6.42
N GLY A 84 4.56 10.54 -6.43
CA GLY A 84 5.46 10.20 -7.56
C GLY A 84 5.26 11.01 -8.86
N ARG A 85 4.10 11.64 -9.04
CA ARG A 85 3.59 12.35 -10.23
C ARG A 85 3.90 11.62 -11.53
N VAL A 86 3.83 10.28 -11.49
CA VAL A 86 4.21 9.40 -12.61
C VAL A 86 3.18 9.37 -13.74
N PHE A 87 1.94 9.81 -13.49
CA PHE A 87 0.87 9.86 -14.48
C PHE A 87 0.53 11.32 -14.84
N THR A 88 0.37 11.60 -16.13
CA THR A 88 -0.03 12.93 -16.65
C THR A 88 -1.54 13.19 -16.56
N ASN A 89 -2.33 12.13 -16.42
CA ASN A 89 -3.79 12.12 -16.41
C ASN A 89 -4.36 11.53 -15.11
N ASN A 90 -3.68 11.75 -13.98
CA ASN A 90 -4.14 11.24 -12.69
C ASN A 90 -5.34 12.05 -12.16
N ILE A 91 -6.10 11.44 -11.26
CA ILE A 91 -7.23 12.06 -10.58
C ILE A 91 -6.68 13.00 -9.50
N PRO A 92 -6.98 14.32 -9.52
CA PRO A 92 -6.56 15.23 -8.46
C PRO A 92 -7.04 14.74 -7.08
N SER A 93 -6.15 14.78 -6.09
CA SER A 93 -6.41 14.22 -4.77
C SER A 93 -6.01 15.15 -3.62
N PRO A 94 -6.59 14.94 -2.42
CA PRO A 94 -6.21 15.66 -1.20
C PRO A 94 -4.86 15.22 -0.63
N LEU A 95 -4.13 14.30 -1.28
CA LEU A 95 -2.82 13.89 -0.81
C LEU A 95 -1.79 14.99 -1.04
N HIS A 96 -0.95 15.22 -0.04
CA HIS A 96 0.14 16.17 -0.11
C HIS A 96 1.40 15.56 0.51
N VAL A 97 2.52 15.64 -0.21
CA VAL A 97 3.82 15.27 0.32
C VAL A 97 4.51 16.54 0.80
N ASP A 98 4.91 16.57 2.07
CA ASP A 98 5.72 17.63 2.66
C ASP A 98 6.75 17.03 3.62
N ALA A 99 7.98 17.54 3.61
CA ALA A 99 9.09 17.09 4.46
C ALA A 99 9.28 15.55 4.57
N GLY A 100 9.00 14.79 3.50
CA GLY A 100 9.12 13.33 3.49
C GLY A 100 7.94 12.56 4.12
N ALA A 101 6.88 13.26 4.52
CA ALA A 101 5.63 12.69 5.02
C ALA A 101 4.49 12.87 4.00
N LEU A 102 3.55 11.93 4.02
CA LEU A 102 2.34 11.97 3.19
C LEU A 102 1.14 12.34 4.06
N HIS A 103 0.51 13.46 3.73
CA HIS A 103 -0.60 14.05 4.47
C HIS A 103 -1.90 13.97 3.66
N LEU A 104 -3.00 13.78 4.37
CA LEU A 104 -4.33 14.06 3.87
C LEU A 104 -4.71 15.49 4.25
N LEU A 105 -5.01 16.33 3.26
CA LEU A 105 -5.44 17.71 3.46
C LEU A 105 -6.97 17.83 3.32
N PRO A 106 -7.74 17.91 4.42
CA PRO A 106 -9.21 17.90 4.38
C PRO A 106 -9.84 19.06 3.59
N GLU A 107 -9.11 20.17 3.45
CA GLU A 107 -9.53 21.35 2.71
C GLU A 107 -9.46 21.18 1.19
N ARG A 108 -8.78 20.14 0.69
CA ARG A 108 -8.72 19.82 -0.73
C ARG A 108 -9.83 18.84 -1.11
N ALA A 109 -10.63 19.22 -2.09
CA ALA A 109 -11.66 18.33 -2.63
C ALA A 109 -11.09 17.37 -3.68
N TRP A 110 -11.71 16.20 -3.80
CA TRP A 110 -11.52 15.32 -4.94
C TRP A 110 -12.15 15.94 -6.20
N ASP A 111 -11.45 15.86 -7.32
CA ASP A 111 -12.05 16.07 -8.64
C ASP A 111 -12.28 14.70 -9.30
N LEU A 112 -13.52 14.23 -9.22
CA LEU A 112 -13.92 12.93 -9.76
C LEU A 112 -14.65 13.04 -11.12
N ALA A 113 -14.63 14.22 -11.76
CA ALA A 113 -15.38 14.44 -13.00
C ALA A 113 -15.05 13.41 -14.09
N ALA A 114 -13.77 13.01 -14.18
CA ALA A 114 -13.29 12.00 -15.13
C ALA A 114 -13.88 10.60 -14.92
N LEU A 115 -14.41 10.29 -13.73
CA LEU A 115 -15.04 9.00 -13.42
C LEU A 115 -16.56 9.02 -13.59
N LEU A 116 -17.15 10.22 -13.51
CA LEU A 116 -18.60 10.42 -13.45
C LEU A 116 -19.21 10.74 -14.81
N THR A 117 -18.46 10.67 -15.91
CA THR A 117 -19.03 10.82 -17.26
C THR A 117 -20.01 9.68 -17.52
N THR A 118 -21.28 9.95 -17.24
CA THR A 118 -22.41 9.12 -17.61
C THR A 118 -22.41 8.97 -19.12
N LYS A 119 -22.22 7.73 -19.60
CA LYS A 119 -22.87 7.34 -20.86
C LYS A 119 -24.38 7.39 -20.56
N ALA A 120 -25.03 8.47 -21.00
CA ALA A 120 -26.46 8.45 -21.29
C ALA A 120 -26.70 7.51 -22.48
#